data_AF-A0AB40AV88-F1
#
_entry.id   AF-A0AB40AV88-F1
#
_cell.length_a   1.000
_cell.length_b   1.000
_cell.length_c   1.000
_cell.angle_alpha   90.00
_cell.angle_beta   90.00
_cell.angle_gamma   90.00
#
_symmetry.space_group_name_H-M   'P 1'
#
loop_
_entity.id
_entity.type
_entity.pdbx_description
1 polymer ?
#
loop_
_entity_poly.entity_id
_entity_poly.type
_entity_poly.pdbx_seq_one_letter_code
_entity_poly.pdbx_strand_id
1 'polypeptide(L)'
;MAGNAEQLELPLIDLSSPDRACSAKSIRKACVDHGFFYLVNHGIEELVLQQVFQESKKFFSLPLDEKMKLGYKDHRGYTPMFAETLDPSSKIKGDFKEGFYIGPAKFSDSQVDANQWPSDDVLPCWRATMESYYEKMLAVGKSLISLIALALDLDDLFFEKIGALYQPMAFLRLLHYPGT
;
A
#
# COMPACT_ATOMS: atom_id res chain seq x y z
N MET A 1 -17.08 -33.42 -5.80
CA MET A 1 -16.93 -32.82 -7.13
C MET A 1 -16.14 -31.54 -6.94
N ALA A 2 -14.86 -31.54 -7.30
CA ALA A 2 -14.04 -30.33 -7.29
C ALA A 2 -14.60 -29.39 -8.36
N GLY A 3 -15.07 -28.22 -7.95
CA GLY A 3 -15.50 -27.19 -8.89
C GLY A 3 -14.31 -26.82 -9.77
N ASN A 4 -14.51 -26.85 -11.08
CA ASN A 4 -13.58 -26.27 -12.04
C ASN A 4 -13.57 -24.76 -11.75
N ALA A 5 -12.63 -24.31 -10.92
CA ALA A 5 -12.36 -22.89 -10.81
C ALA A 5 -11.73 -22.50 -12.15
N GLU A 6 -12.48 -21.80 -13.00
CA GLU A 6 -11.90 -21.13 -14.16
C GLU A 6 -10.74 -20.26 -13.65
N GLN A 7 -9.56 -20.44 -14.25
CA GLN A 7 -8.39 -19.67 -13.90
C GLN A 7 -8.67 -18.21 -14.26
N LEU A 8 -8.90 -17.38 -13.22
CA LEU A 8 -9.16 -15.96 -13.39
C LEU A 8 -7.88 -15.27 -13.87
N GLU A 9 -7.80 -15.03 -15.18
CA GLU A 9 -6.73 -14.21 -15.74
C GLU A 9 -7.05 -12.73 -15.52
N LEU A 10 -6.39 -12.12 -14.53
CA LEU A 10 -6.54 -10.69 -14.28
C LEU A 10 -5.86 -9.87 -15.38
N PRO A 11 -6.50 -8.78 -15.87
CA PRO A 11 -5.89 -7.91 -16.87
C PRO A 11 -4.57 -7.30 -16.40
N LEU A 12 -3.64 -7.17 -17.32
CA LEU A 12 -2.36 -6.52 -17.12
C LEU A 12 -2.38 -5.14 -17.80
N ILE A 13 -2.16 -4.10 -17.02
CA ILE A 13 -2.19 -2.70 -17.45
C ILE A 13 -0.78 -2.14 -17.43
N ASP A 14 -0.31 -1.65 -18.59
CA ASP A 14 0.99 -0.99 -18.71
C ASP A 14 0.84 0.52 -18.44
N LEU A 15 1.44 1.00 -17.33
CA LEU A 15 1.40 2.41 -16.96
C LEU A 15 2.29 3.29 -17.86
N SER A 16 3.28 2.71 -18.52
CA SER A 16 4.20 3.41 -19.43
C SER A 16 3.66 3.53 -20.86
N SER A 17 2.52 2.88 -21.16
CA SER A 17 1.89 2.94 -22.47
C SER A 17 1.62 4.39 -22.90
N PRO A 18 2.05 4.79 -24.12
CA PRO A 18 1.74 6.12 -24.64
C PRO A 18 0.26 6.25 -25.04
N ASP A 19 -0.44 5.15 -25.31
CA ASP A 19 -1.86 5.14 -25.63
C ASP A 19 -2.70 5.11 -24.34
N ARG A 20 -2.79 6.28 -23.70
CA ARG A 20 -3.56 6.48 -22.48
C ARG A 20 -5.05 6.15 -22.64
N ALA A 21 -5.62 6.35 -23.83
CA ALA A 21 -7.03 6.07 -24.10
C ALA A 21 -7.30 4.55 -24.11
N CYS A 22 -6.41 3.78 -24.72
CA CYS A 22 -6.47 2.31 -24.66
C CYS A 22 -6.27 1.78 -23.23
N SER A 23 -5.31 2.34 -22.49
CA SER A 23 -5.09 1.99 -21.08
C SER A 23 -6.32 2.30 -20.23
N ALA A 24 -6.96 3.46 -20.40
CA ALA A 24 -8.18 3.84 -19.69
C ALA A 24 -9.35 2.88 -19.98
N LYS A 25 -9.56 2.49 -21.26
CA LYS A 25 -10.57 1.49 -21.62
C LYS A 25 -10.31 0.13 -20.97
N SER A 26 -9.05 -0.28 -20.93
CA SER A 26 -8.62 -1.54 -20.31
C SER A 26 -8.83 -1.52 -18.80
N ILE A 27 -8.50 -0.40 -18.13
CA ILE A 27 -8.79 -0.18 -16.71
C ILE A 27 -10.30 -0.24 -16.46
N ARG A 28 -11.11 0.46 -17.26
CA ARG A 28 -12.57 0.44 -17.13
C ARG A 28 -13.11 -0.99 -17.18
N LYS A 29 -12.69 -1.76 -18.19
CA LYS A 29 -13.09 -3.16 -18.35
C LYS A 29 -12.66 -4.00 -17.15
N ALA A 30 -11.41 -3.88 -16.71
CA ALA A 30 -10.90 -4.64 -15.57
C ALA A 30 -11.65 -4.33 -14.27
N CYS A 31 -11.93 -3.06 -13.99
CA CYS A 31 -12.69 -2.64 -12.82
C CYS A 31 -14.14 -3.13 -12.85
N VAL A 32 -14.81 -3.12 -14.01
CA VAL A 32 -16.21 -3.56 -14.15
C VAL A 32 -16.33 -5.09 -14.10
N ASP A 33 -15.45 -5.80 -14.78
CA ASP A 33 -15.56 -7.26 -14.94
C ASP A 33 -14.98 -8.03 -13.74
N HIS A 34 -13.89 -7.53 -13.16
CA HIS A 34 -13.12 -8.26 -12.13
C HIS A 34 -12.96 -7.48 -10.83
N GLY A 35 -13.00 -6.14 -10.86
CA GLY A 35 -12.65 -5.29 -9.72
C GLY A 35 -11.15 -5.21 -9.42
N PHE A 36 -10.30 -5.94 -10.16
CA PHE A 36 -8.86 -6.04 -9.96
C PHE A 36 -8.10 -6.12 -11.29
N PHE A 37 -6.84 -5.69 -11.28
CA PHE A 37 -5.88 -5.83 -12.38
C PHE A 37 -4.44 -5.77 -11.84
N TYR A 38 -3.49 -6.25 -12.64
CA TYR A 38 -2.07 -6.02 -12.42
C TYR A 38 -1.63 -4.74 -13.13
N LEU A 39 -0.80 -3.94 -12.45
CA LEU A 39 -0.16 -2.77 -13.04
C LEU A 39 1.32 -3.06 -13.24
N VAL A 40 1.84 -2.86 -14.45
CA VAL A 40 3.26 -3.05 -14.78
C VAL A 40 3.87 -1.77 -15.31
N ASN A 41 5.21 -1.75 -15.41
CA ASN A 41 5.98 -0.62 -15.92
C ASN A 41 5.61 0.70 -15.22
N HIS A 42 5.30 0.63 -13.92
CA HIS A 42 4.89 1.77 -13.09
C HIS A 42 6.07 2.68 -12.69
N GLY A 43 7.30 2.32 -13.05
CA GLY A 43 8.49 3.16 -12.82
C GLY A 43 9.09 3.08 -11.41
N ILE A 44 8.63 2.17 -10.56
CA ILE A 44 9.33 1.89 -9.30
C ILE A 44 10.39 0.85 -9.60
N GLU A 45 11.64 1.21 -9.31
CA GLU A 45 12.79 0.34 -9.51
C GLU A 45 12.73 -0.89 -8.60
N GLU A 46 13.09 -2.04 -9.16
CA GLU A 46 13.14 -3.32 -8.43
C GLU A 46 14.00 -3.23 -7.16
N LEU A 47 15.11 -2.48 -7.20
CA LEU A 47 15.98 -2.27 -6.05
C LEU A 47 15.27 -1.59 -4.87
N VAL A 48 14.35 -0.65 -5.15
CA VAL A 48 13.55 0.01 -4.10
C VAL A 48 12.63 -1.00 -3.44
N LEU A 49 11.96 -1.85 -4.23
CA LEU A 49 11.08 -2.91 -3.71
C LEU A 49 11.87 -3.89 -2.84
N GLN A 50 13.03 -4.35 -3.33
CA GLN A 50 13.90 -5.26 -2.58
C GLN A 50 14.36 -4.64 -1.25
N GLN A 51 14.73 -3.36 -1.26
CA GLN A 51 15.13 -2.65 -0.04
C GLN A 51 13.97 -2.52 0.95
N VAL A 52 12.75 -2.20 0.49
CA VAL A 52 11.55 -2.15 1.33
C VAL A 52 11.28 -3.50 1.98
N PHE A 53 11.32 -4.60 1.23
CA PHE A 53 11.13 -5.94 1.79
C PHE A 53 12.24 -6.33 2.77
N GLN A 54 13.49 -5.95 2.48
CA GLN A 54 14.63 -6.21 3.36
C GLN A 54 14.49 -5.47 4.70
N GLU A 55 14.20 -4.17 4.67
CA GLU A 55 14.01 -3.36 5.87
C GLU A 55 12.76 -3.77 6.65
N SER A 56 11.66 -4.09 5.95
CA SER A 56 10.45 -4.67 6.55
C SER A 56 10.78 -5.96 7.32
N LYS A 57 11.53 -6.88 6.71
CA LYS A 57 11.97 -8.12 7.36
C LYS A 57 12.84 -7.85 8.60
N LYS A 58 13.77 -6.89 8.53
CA LYS A 58 14.61 -6.51 9.69
C LYS A 58 13.74 -6.05 10.86
N PHE A 59 12.74 -5.19 10.60
CA PHE A 59 11.80 -4.74 11.62
C PHE A 59 11.02 -5.90 12.25
N PHE A 60 10.40 -6.77 11.45
CA PHE A 60 9.61 -7.87 12.00
C PHE A 60 10.45 -8.94 12.73
N SER A 61 11.77 -8.98 12.47
CA SER A 61 12.73 -9.83 13.19
C SER A 61 13.15 -9.28 14.55
N LEU A 62 12.78 -8.04 14.91
CA LEU A 62 13.06 -7.49 16.23
C LEU A 62 12.31 -8.26 17.33
N PRO A 63 12.84 -8.28 18.57
CA PRO A 63 12.11 -8.81 19.73
C PRO A 63 10.73 -8.16 19.85
N LEU A 64 9.74 -8.94 20.30
CA LEU A 64 8.36 -8.45 20.43
C LEU A 64 8.28 -7.17 21.27
N ASP A 65 9.02 -7.10 22.38
CA ASP A 65 9.03 -5.93 23.26
C ASP A 65 9.51 -4.66 22.56
N GLU A 66 10.48 -4.77 21.64
CA GLU A 66 10.93 -3.62 20.82
C GLU A 66 9.85 -3.18 19.83
N LYS A 67 9.17 -4.14 19.18
CA LYS A 67 8.06 -3.82 18.25
C LYS A 67 6.88 -3.18 18.99
N MET A 68 6.56 -3.66 20.20
CA MET A 68 5.46 -3.16 21.02
C MET A 68 5.67 -1.73 21.53
N LYS A 69 6.92 -1.24 21.63
CA LYS A 69 7.20 0.19 21.92
C LYS A 69 6.62 1.12 20.84
N LEU A 70 6.46 0.61 19.63
CA LEU A 70 5.90 1.33 18.48
C LEU A 70 4.46 0.90 18.21
N GLY A 71 3.73 0.46 19.24
CA GLY A 71 2.39 -0.10 19.12
C GLY A 71 1.39 0.83 18.44
N TYR A 72 0.37 0.23 17.81
CA TYR A 72 -0.62 0.93 17.01
C TYR A 72 -1.36 2.01 17.80
N LYS A 73 -1.28 3.25 17.32
CA LYS A 73 -1.94 4.44 17.87
C LYS A 73 -2.27 5.40 16.73
N ASP A 74 -3.47 5.99 16.76
CA ASP A 74 -3.92 7.00 15.77
C ASP A 74 -3.66 6.56 14.31
N HIS A 75 -4.02 5.30 14.01
CA HIS A 75 -3.87 4.66 12.69
C HIS A 75 -2.43 4.41 12.21
N ARG A 76 -1.46 4.41 13.12
CA ARG A 76 -0.03 4.29 12.81
C ARG A 76 0.66 3.34 13.79
N GLY A 77 1.75 2.71 13.38
CA GLY A 77 2.54 1.82 14.23
C GLY A 77 2.21 0.33 14.09
N TYR A 78 2.75 -0.45 15.00
CA TYR A 78 2.80 -1.91 14.99
C TYR A 78 1.52 -2.57 15.51
N THR A 79 1.02 -3.56 14.78
CA THR A 79 -0.04 -4.48 15.22
C THR A 79 0.53 -5.88 15.42
N PRO A 80 0.41 -6.47 16.64
CA PRO A 80 0.93 -7.80 16.89
C PRO A 80 0.08 -8.89 16.22
N MET A 81 0.64 -10.10 16.18
CA MET A 81 -0.07 -11.30 15.77
C MET A 81 -1.45 -11.37 16.43
N PHE A 82 -2.46 -11.74 15.64
CA PHE A 82 -3.84 -11.92 16.11
C PHE A 82 -4.57 -10.65 16.57
N ALA A 83 -3.99 -9.45 16.40
CA ALA A 83 -4.62 -8.20 16.83
C ALA A 83 -5.85 -7.81 16.00
N GLU A 84 -5.90 -8.21 14.73
CA GLU A 84 -7.01 -7.90 13.83
C GLU A 84 -7.92 -9.11 13.65
N THR A 85 -9.22 -8.92 13.88
CA THR A 85 -10.26 -9.92 13.61
C THR A 85 -11.21 -9.34 12.56
N LEU A 86 -11.11 -9.81 11.32
CA LEU A 86 -11.95 -9.33 10.21
C LEU A 86 -13.34 -10.00 10.19
N ASP A 87 -13.47 -11.17 10.82
CA ASP A 87 -14.74 -11.88 10.98
C ASP A 87 -15.03 -12.08 12.49
N PRO A 88 -15.93 -11.28 13.09
CA PRO A 88 -16.31 -11.41 14.50
C PRO A 88 -16.93 -12.77 14.85
N SER A 89 -17.40 -13.53 13.86
CA SER A 89 -18.00 -14.86 14.04
C SER A 89 -16.99 -16.00 13.99
N SER A 90 -15.75 -15.72 13.58
CA SER A 90 -14.67 -16.70 13.53
C SER A 90 -14.16 -17.03 14.94
N LYS A 91 -14.02 -18.34 15.23
CA LYS A 91 -13.40 -18.84 16.48
C LYS A 91 -11.86 -18.81 16.43
N ILE A 92 -11.28 -18.38 15.32
CA ILE A 92 -9.83 -18.24 15.14
C ILE A 92 -9.41 -16.98 15.88
N LYS A 93 -8.28 -17.03 16.59
CA LYS A 93 -7.84 -16.01 17.56
C LYS A 93 -7.54 -14.61 16.98
N GLY A 94 -7.83 -14.35 15.70
CA GLY A 94 -7.40 -13.19 14.91
C GLY A 94 -6.59 -13.65 13.69
N ASP A 95 -6.24 -12.73 12.81
CA ASP A 95 -5.43 -13.02 11.63
C ASP A 95 -4.00 -13.47 12.02
N PHE A 96 -3.49 -14.50 11.36
CA PHE A 96 -2.11 -14.99 11.54
C PHE A 96 -1.10 -14.09 10.80
N LYS A 97 -1.06 -12.83 11.19
CA LYS A 97 -0.17 -11.80 10.63
C LYS A 97 0.17 -10.76 11.69
N GLU A 98 1.34 -10.17 11.55
CA GLU A 98 1.69 -8.91 12.21
C GLU A 98 1.82 -7.82 11.15
N GLY A 99 1.67 -6.56 11.56
CA GLY A 99 1.66 -5.44 10.63
C GLY A 99 2.27 -4.17 11.18
N PHE A 100 2.57 -3.24 10.28
CA PHE A 100 3.01 -1.91 10.63
C PHE A 100 2.38 -0.88 9.69
N TYR A 101 1.75 0.14 10.27
CA TYR A 101 1.06 1.21 9.54
C TYR A 101 1.90 2.50 9.53
N ILE A 102 2.09 3.06 8.35
CA ILE A 102 2.70 4.36 8.11
C ILE A 102 1.67 5.22 7.39
N GLY A 103 1.33 6.35 7.98
CA GLY A 103 0.43 7.34 7.38
C GLY A 103 1.20 8.54 6.82
N PRO A 104 0.48 9.55 6.34
CA PRO A 104 1.07 10.81 5.92
C PRO A 104 1.84 11.45 7.10
N ALA A 105 3.07 11.90 6.85
CA ALA A 105 3.93 12.50 7.86
C ALA A 105 3.32 13.79 8.46
N LYS A 106 2.62 14.58 7.64
CA LYS A 106 1.89 15.75 8.10
C LYS A 106 0.41 15.38 8.22
N PHE A 107 -0.05 15.25 9.46
CA PHE A 107 -1.46 15.07 9.79
C PHE A 107 -1.91 16.28 10.60
N SER A 108 -2.91 17.02 10.09
CA SER A 108 -3.35 18.34 10.60
C SER A 108 -2.32 19.47 10.44
N ASP A 109 -2.65 20.68 10.92
CA ASP A 109 -1.74 21.85 10.99
C ASP A 109 -0.53 21.62 11.94
N SER A 110 -0.46 20.47 12.61
CA SER A 110 0.70 20.06 13.38
C SER A 110 1.92 19.82 12.49
N GLN A 111 3.05 20.44 12.84
CA GLN A 111 4.34 20.18 12.20
C GLN A 111 5.03 18.90 12.72
N VAL A 112 4.41 18.20 13.68
CA VAL A 112 4.99 17.00 14.29
C VAL A 112 4.56 15.75 13.52
N ASP A 113 5.55 14.92 13.16
CA ASP A 113 5.33 13.62 12.54
C ASP A 113 4.63 12.67 13.52
N ALA A 114 3.46 12.16 13.12
CA ALA A 114 2.65 11.26 13.93
C ALA A 114 3.06 9.78 13.80
N ASN A 115 3.94 9.45 12.86
CA ASN A 115 4.39 8.07 12.64
C ASN A 115 5.31 7.58 13.77
N GLN A 116 5.23 6.27 14.05
CA GLN A 116 5.95 5.62 15.15
C GLN A 116 7.27 5.01 14.66
N TRP A 117 8.28 5.82 14.34
CA TRP A 117 9.51 5.31 13.74
C TRP A 117 10.39 4.50 14.72
N PRO A 118 10.99 3.38 14.28
CA PRO A 118 12.10 2.79 15.03
C PRO A 118 13.27 3.78 15.10
N SER A 119 14.05 3.73 16.18
CA SER A 119 15.26 4.56 16.31
C SER A 119 16.28 4.20 15.22
N ASP A 120 16.99 5.20 14.70
CA ASP A 120 18.09 5.01 13.75
C ASP A 120 19.24 4.18 14.35
N ASP A 121 19.37 4.15 15.68
CA ASP A 121 20.33 3.26 16.36
C ASP A 121 20.00 1.78 16.20
N VAL A 122 18.71 1.45 16.00
CA VAL A 122 18.22 0.07 15.86
C VAL A 122 18.08 -0.28 14.37
N LEU A 123 17.51 0.63 13.58
CA LEU A 123 17.22 0.43 12.17
C LEU A 123 17.53 1.70 11.35
N PRO A 124 18.81 1.99 11.06
CA PRO A 124 19.26 3.29 10.52
C PRO A 124 18.70 3.62 9.13
N CYS A 125 18.34 2.61 8.34
CA CYS A 125 17.86 2.81 6.97
C CYS A 125 16.34 2.69 6.84
N TRP A 126 15.63 2.29 7.90
CA TRP A 126 14.25 1.84 7.78
C TRP A 126 13.30 2.99 7.46
N ARG A 127 13.36 4.07 8.23
CA ARG A 127 12.52 5.25 8.00
C ARG A 127 12.71 5.81 6.60
N ALA A 128 13.96 6.11 6.22
CA ALA A 128 14.28 6.69 4.92
C ALA A 128 13.82 5.80 3.75
N THR A 129 13.95 4.47 3.89
CA THR A 129 13.47 3.50 2.89
C THR A 129 11.94 3.58 2.74
N MET A 130 11.20 3.58 3.85
CA MET A 130 9.74 3.61 3.81
C MET A 130 9.18 4.95 3.34
N GLU A 131 9.79 6.07 3.73
CA GLU A 131 9.43 7.41 3.24
C GLU A 131 9.65 7.50 1.73
N SER A 132 10.80 7.06 1.22
CA SER A 132 11.09 7.04 -0.22
C SER A 132 10.09 6.19 -1.01
N TYR A 133 9.76 5.00 -0.50
CA TYR A 133 8.77 4.14 -1.14
C TYR A 133 7.37 4.74 -1.13
N TYR A 134 6.98 5.34 0.00
CA TYR A 134 5.68 6.01 0.15
C TYR A 134 5.51 7.12 -0.91
N GLU A 135 6.52 7.98 -1.10
CA GLU A 135 6.48 9.03 -2.11
C GLU A 135 6.40 8.49 -3.55
N LYS A 136 7.20 7.46 -3.86
CA LYS A 136 7.18 6.81 -5.18
C LYS A 136 5.81 6.17 -5.47
N MET A 137 5.21 5.47 -4.50
CA MET A 137 3.88 4.89 -4.65
C MET A 137 2.77 5.93 -4.76
N LEU A 138 2.90 7.06 -4.05
CA LEU A 138 1.98 8.19 -4.23
C LEU A 138 2.01 8.72 -5.66
N ALA A 139 3.19 8.85 -6.27
CA ALA A 139 3.32 9.28 -7.66
C ALA A 139 2.62 8.29 -8.62
N VAL A 140 2.86 6.98 -8.44
CA VAL A 140 2.16 5.93 -9.22
C VAL A 140 0.64 6.02 -9.05
N GLY A 141 0.17 6.19 -7.82
CA GLY A 141 -1.26 6.34 -7.51
C GLY A 141 -1.90 7.54 -8.22
N LYS A 142 -1.21 8.68 -8.28
CA LYS A 142 -1.68 9.87 -9.02
C LYS A 142 -1.78 9.60 -10.52
N SER A 143 -0.78 8.97 -11.12
CA SER A 143 -0.80 8.59 -12.53
C SER A 143 -1.94 7.62 -12.84
N LEU A 144 -2.19 6.65 -11.96
CA LEU A 144 -3.30 5.71 -12.09
C LEU A 144 -4.66 6.40 -11.97
N ILE A 145 -4.84 7.30 -10.99
CA ILE A 145 -6.08 8.07 -10.83
C ILE A 145 -6.39 8.93 -12.06
N SER A 146 -5.36 9.48 -12.71
CA SER A 146 -5.53 10.20 -13.97
C SER A 146 -6.09 9.31 -15.10
N LEU A 147 -5.63 8.05 -15.19
CA LEU A 147 -6.21 7.08 -16.13
C LEU A 147 -7.62 6.62 -15.73
N ILE A 148 -7.91 6.53 -14.42
CA ILE A 148 -9.26 6.25 -13.92
C ILE A 148 -10.22 7.38 -14.30
N ALA A 149 -9.79 8.64 -14.27
CA ALA A 149 -10.61 9.76 -14.71
C ALA A 149 -11.00 9.60 -16.20
N LEU A 150 -10.03 9.28 -17.06
CA LEU A 150 -10.31 8.97 -18.48
C LEU A 150 -11.24 7.76 -18.64
N ALA A 151 -11.09 6.72 -17.81
CA ALA A 151 -11.95 5.53 -17.81
C ALA A 151 -13.41 5.83 -17.43
N LEU A 152 -13.63 6.96 -16.74
CA LEU A 152 -14.95 7.49 -16.37
C LEU A 152 -15.47 8.54 -17.37
N ASP A 153 -14.82 8.68 -18.53
CA ASP A 153 -15.12 9.70 -19.54
C ASP A 153 -15.01 11.15 -19.00
N LEU A 154 -14.08 11.36 -18.05
CA LEU A 154 -13.74 12.67 -17.48
C LEU A 154 -12.41 13.19 -18.02
N ASP A 155 -12.14 14.47 -17.77
CA ASP A 155 -10.82 15.08 -17.94
C ASP A 155 -9.77 14.37 -17.07
N ASP A 156 -8.56 14.15 -17.60
CA ASP A 156 -7.54 13.33 -16.93
C ASP A 156 -6.93 14.00 -15.69
N LEU A 157 -7.19 15.29 -15.48
CA LEU A 157 -6.84 16.05 -14.29
C LEU A 157 -8.07 16.34 -13.41
N PHE A 158 -9.23 15.73 -13.67
CA PHE A 158 -10.47 16.01 -12.95
C PHE A 158 -10.29 15.93 -11.42
N PHE A 159 -9.73 14.82 -10.91
CA PHE A 159 -9.52 14.61 -9.47
C PHE A 159 -8.50 15.58 -8.86
N GLU A 160 -7.51 16.02 -9.64
CA GLU A 160 -6.57 17.06 -9.21
C GLU A 160 -7.26 18.42 -9.12
N LYS A 161 -8.03 18.80 -10.16
CA LYS A 161 -8.75 20.07 -10.26
C LYS A 161 -9.76 20.28 -9.13
N ILE A 162 -10.41 19.21 -8.65
CA ILE A 162 -11.33 19.28 -7.51
C ILE A 162 -10.64 19.15 -6.14
N GLY A 163 -9.32 19.04 -6.10
CA GLY A 163 -8.54 18.94 -4.87
C GLY A 163 -8.55 17.56 -4.20
N ALA A 164 -9.06 16.51 -4.85
CA ALA A 164 -9.12 15.16 -4.26
C ALA A 164 -7.73 14.55 -4.01
N LEU A 165 -6.69 15.08 -4.67
CA LEU A 165 -5.29 14.64 -4.52
C LEU A 165 -4.45 15.60 -3.66
N TYR A 166 -5.07 16.62 -3.06
CA TYR A 166 -4.40 17.50 -2.12
C TYR A 166 -4.27 16.79 -0.77
N GLN A 167 -3.03 16.64 -0.28
CA GLN A 167 -2.70 15.95 0.98
C GLN A 167 -3.42 14.59 1.11
N PRO A 168 -3.17 13.64 0.19
CA PRO A 168 -3.88 12.37 0.17
C PRO A 168 -3.63 11.60 1.48
N MET A 169 -4.70 11.08 2.06
CA MET A 169 -4.67 10.22 3.25
C MET A 169 -4.31 8.77 2.86
N ALA A 170 -3.17 8.59 2.19
CA ALA A 170 -2.66 7.28 1.85
C ALA A 170 -1.94 6.65 3.04
N PHE A 171 -2.05 5.33 3.16
CA PHE A 171 -1.34 4.57 4.19
C PHE A 171 -0.50 3.48 3.52
N LEU A 172 0.75 3.38 3.95
CA LEU A 172 1.59 2.23 3.68
C LEU A 172 1.40 1.23 4.81
N ARG A 173 1.11 -0.01 4.43
CA ARG A 173 0.94 -1.10 5.38
C ARG A 173 1.93 -2.21 5.07
N LEU A 174 2.85 -2.46 5.99
CA LEU A 174 3.75 -3.60 5.94
C LEU A 174 3.07 -4.78 6.63
N LEU A 175 3.23 -5.97 6.06
CA LEU A 175 2.64 -7.20 6.58
C LEU A 175 3.69 -8.30 6.61
N HIS A 176 3.72 -9.04 7.71
CA HIS A 176 4.51 -10.26 7.84
C HIS A 176 3.60 -11.40 8.26
N TYR A 177 3.61 -12.45 7.44
CA TYR A 177 2.94 -13.72 7.70
C TYR A 177 4.03 -14.72 8.08
N PRO A 178 4.10 -15.16 9.35
CA PRO A 178 5.13 -16.10 9.77
C PRO A 178 5.00 -17.42 8.99
N GLY A 179 6.14 -18.02 8.63
CA GLY A 179 6.17 -19.41 8.18
C GLY A 179 5.77 -20.35 9.34
N THR A 180 5.11 -21.45 9.00
CA THR A 180 4.87 -22.58 9.92
C THR A 180 6.15 -23.37 10.16
#